data_AF-A0A660QPF0-F1
#
_entry.id   AF-A0A660QPF0-F1
#
_cell.length_a   1.000
_cell.length_b   1.000
_cell.length_c   1.000
_cell.angle_alpha   90.00
_cell.angle_beta   90.00
_cell.angle_gamma   90.00
#
_symmetry.space_group_name_H-M   'P 1'
#
loop_
_entity.id
_entity.type
_entity.pdbx_description
1 polymer ?
#
loop_
_entity_poly.entity_id
_entity_poly.type
_entity_poly.pdbx_seq_one_letter_code
_entity_poly.pdbx_strand_id
1 'polypeptide(L)'
;LASRMKESQIYVFGVGEDKTPVAFRNACDDFISTEILKTPDAEKENAPAKGTKTKDGKKTGAQLRRDPKLVNILRDAVIEYADEDGWAPLGTCGSLVKRQYPDFDPRSHGYRTFTLLFEATDLFEIERRKNPGDKTSHTIYVKSKKK
;
A
#
# COMPACT_ATOMS: atom_id res chain seq x y z
N LEU A 1 23.36 21.13 -7.19
CA LEU A 1 24.10 19.85 -7.30
C LEU A 1 23.19 18.73 -7.81
N ALA A 2 22.08 18.41 -7.12
CA ALA A 2 21.11 17.39 -7.53
C ALA A 2 20.53 17.60 -8.95
N SER A 3 20.22 18.85 -9.34
CA SER A 3 19.72 19.15 -10.69
C SER A 3 20.68 18.72 -11.81
N ARG A 4 22.00 18.79 -11.60
CA ARG A 4 23.00 18.33 -12.58
C ARG A 4 23.09 16.80 -12.66
N MET A 5 22.82 16.10 -11.56
CA MET A 5 22.81 14.62 -11.53
C MET A 5 21.58 14.07 -12.27
N LYS A 6 20.42 14.71 -12.11
CA LYS A 6 19.19 14.38 -12.85
C LYS A 6 19.36 14.56 -14.37
N GLU A 7 20.04 15.63 -14.78
CA GLU A 7 20.36 15.90 -16.20
C GLU A 7 21.32 14.85 -16.80
N SER A 8 22.07 14.14 -15.95
CA SER A 8 22.99 13.06 -16.34
C SER A 8 22.36 11.66 -16.30
N GLN A 9 21.02 11.55 -16.19
CA GLN A 9 20.29 10.28 -16.03
C GLN A 9 20.69 9.42 -14.81
N ILE A 10 21.26 10.04 -13.77
CA ILE A 10 21.57 9.34 -12.53
C ILE A 10 20.36 9.49 -11.61
N TYR A 11 19.82 8.37 -11.12
CA TYR A 11 18.68 8.36 -10.21
C TYR A 11 19.07 8.91 -8.83
N VAL A 12 18.42 9.99 -8.39
CA VAL A 12 18.80 10.71 -7.15
C VAL A 12 17.81 10.45 -6.04
N PHE A 13 18.24 9.73 -5.00
CA PHE A 13 17.52 9.60 -3.74
C PHE A 13 17.89 10.76 -2.79
N GLY A 14 16.90 11.53 -2.35
CA GLY A 14 17.02 12.53 -1.30
C GLY A 14 16.52 11.99 0.04
N VAL A 15 17.20 12.32 1.14
CA VAL A 15 16.75 11.98 2.49
C VAL A 15 16.75 13.25 3.35
N GLY A 16 15.68 13.52 4.08
CA GLY A 16 15.60 14.72 4.93
C GLY A 16 14.39 14.77 5.86
N GLU A 17 14.28 15.85 6.61
CA GLU A 17 13.19 16.10 7.56
C GLU A 17 12.09 16.95 6.91
N ASP A 18 10.92 17.10 7.54
CA ASP A 18 9.82 17.86 6.93
C ASP A 18 10.13 19.36 6.75
N LYS A 19 11.10 19.88 7.52
CA LYS A 19 11.66 21.22 7.36
C LYS A 19 12.56 21.39 6.13
N THR A 20 12.84 20.32 5.37
CA THR A 20 13.68 20.40 4.18
C THR A 20 13.03 21.29 3.10
N PRO A 21 13.77 22.27 2.53
CA PRO A 21 13.23 23.18 1.52
C PRO A 21 12.61 22.45 0.33
N VAL A 22 11.45 22.93 -0.13
CA VAL A 22 10.71 22.34 -1.25
C VAL A 22 11.56 22.30 -2.54
N ALA A 23 12.41 23.29 -2.75
CA ALA A 23 13.35 23.32 -3.88
C ALA A 23 14.32 22.12 -3.90
N PHE A 24 14.68 21.58 -2.73
CA PHE A 24 15.55 20.40 -2.64
C PHE A 24 14.78 19.11 -2.90
N ARG A 25 13.56 18.98 -2.35
CA ARG A 25 12.67 17.84 -2.60
C ARG A 25 12.38 17.68 -4.09
N ASN A 26 12.12 18.79 -4.78
CA ASN A 26 11.83 18.81 -6.22
C ASN A 26 13.06 18.51 -7.12
N ALA A 27 14.28 18.61 -6.58
CA ALA A 27 15.50 18.35 -7.33
C ALA A 27 15.91 16.87 -7.32
N CYS A 28 15.31 16.06 -6.44
CA CYS A 28 15.51 14.61 -6.36
C CYS A 28 14.43 13.87 -7.18
N ASP A 29 14.68 12.60 -7.51
CA ASP A 29 13.68 11.74 -8.15
C ASP A 29 12.77 11.11 -7.10
N ASP A 30 13.33 10.74 -5.95
CA ASP A 30 12.60 10.20 -4.81
C ASP A 30 13.12 10.83 -3.50
N PHE A 31 12.22 11.27 -2.63
CA PHE A 31 12.58 11.91 -1.35
C PHE A 31 11.99 11.16 -0.16
N ILE A 32 12.88 10.63 0.68
CA ILE A 32 12.54 9.84 1.87
C ILE A 32 12.58 10.75 3.10
N SER A 33 11.42 10.93 3.73
CA SER A 33 11.32 11.70 4.97
C SER A 33 11.71 10.84 6.17
N THR A 34 12.61 11.33 7.02
CA THR A 34 13.09 10.61 8.21
C THR A 34 12.01 10.41 9.28
N GLU A 35 10.91 11.14 9.22
CA GLU A 35 9.73 10.93 10.07
C GLU A 35 9.05 9.58 9.81
N ILE A 36 9.16 9.05 8.58
CA ILE A 36 8.65 7.74 8.21
C ILE A 36 9.47 6.63 8.92
N LEU A 37 10.76 6.89 9.18
CA LEU A 37 11.70 5.95 9.81
C LEU A 37 11.66 5.99 11.34
N LYS A 38 11.18 7.08 11.96
CA LYS A 38 11.02 7.22 13.42
C LYS A 38 9.84 6.41 13.99
N THR A 39 9.27 5.47 13.24
CA THR A 39 8.40 4.43 13.81
C THR A 39 9.24 3.17 14.10
N PRO A 40 9.78 3.01 15.32
CA PRO A 40 10.33 1.73 15.73
C PRO A 40 9.17 0.82 16.09
N ASP A 41 8.58 0.17 15.10
CA ASP A 41 7.85 -1.07 15.35
C ASP A 41 8.45 -2.15 14.45
N ALA A 42 9.41 -2.81 15.10
CA ALA A 42 10.04 -4.03 14.70
C ALA A 42 9.03 -5.11 14.29
N GLU A 43 9.53 -6.05 13.50
CA GLU A 43 8.98 -7.37 13.25
C GLU A 43 7.93 -7.82 14.28
N LYS A 44 6.69 -8.01 13.80
CA LYS A 44 5.87 -9.13 14.24
C LYS A 44 4.86 -9.51 13.18
N GLU A 45 5.22 -10.56 12.47
CA GLU A 45 4.32 -11.50 11.86
C GLU A 45 3.31 -12.02 12.91
N ASN A 46 2.06 -12.20 12.48
CA ASN A 46 0.96 -12.94 13.12
C ASN A 46 0.13 -12.29 14.24
N ALA A 47 -1.18 -12.30 13.94
CA ALA A 47 -2.36 -12.35 14.80
C ALA A 47 -3.22 -11.07 14.97
N PRO A 48 -4.57 -11.21 14.91
CA PRO A 48 -5.50 -10.10 14.72
C PRO A 48 -5.86 -9.45 16.07
N ALA A 49 -5.78 -8.12 16.15
CA ALA A 49 -6.21 -7.38 17.33
C ALA A 49 -7.31 -6.37 16.99
N LYS A 50 -8.52 -6.71 17.45
CA LYS A 50 -9.62 -5.78 17.71
C LYS A 50 -9.17 -4.73 18.74
N GLY A 51 -9.47 -3.46 18.44
CA GLY A 51 -9.39 -2.31 19.37
C GLY A 51 -7.94 -1.90 19.69
N THR A 52 -7.52 -0.65 19.65
CA THR A 52 -8.20 0.57 20.09
C THR A 52 -7.45 1.80 19.51
N LYS A 53 -8.20 2.91 19.37
CA LYS A 53 -7.83 4.31 19.08
C LYS A 53 -6.39 4.70 19.47
N THR A 54 -5.61 5.56 18.79
CA THR A 54 -5.90 6.77 18.00
C THR A 54 -4.58 7.24 17.37
N LYS A 55 -4.54 7.56 16.06
CA LYS A 55 -3.76 8.68 15.49
C LYS A 55 -4.50 9.12 14.21
N ASP A 56 -4.84 10.39 14.16
CA ASP A 56 -5.57 11.11 13.10
C ASP A 56 -5.26 10.60 11.68
N GLY A 57 -6.32 10.31 10.91
CA GLY A 57 -6.22 10.04 9.46
C GLY A 57 -6.53 8.62 9.01
N LYS A 58 -6.56 7.62 9.90
CA LYS A 58 -6.91 6.24 9.51
C LYS A 58 -8.43 6.09 9.35
N LYS A 59 -8.90 6.02 8.10
CA LYS A 59 -10.31 5.76 7.79
C LYS A 59 -10.70 4.41 8.39
N THR A 60 -11.76 4.36 9.17
CA THR A 60 -12.27 3.10 9.73
C THR A 60 -12.80 2.17 8.62
N GLY A 61 -12.85 0.86 8.86
CA GLY A 61 -13.43 -0.10 7.90
C GLY A 61 -14.84 0.27 7.45
N ALA A 62 -15.66 0.85 8.33
CA ALA A 62 -16.98 1.36 7.99
C ALA A 62 -16.93 2.58 7.04
N GLN A 63 -15.95 3.47 7.19
CA GLN A 63 -15.76 4.61 6.29
C GLN A 63 -15.22 4.17 4.93
N LEU A 64 -14.30 3.19 4.90
CA LEU A 64 -13.78 2.64 3.64
C LEU A 64 -14.87 1.94 2.85
N ARG A 65 -15.73 1.15 3.50
CA ARG A 65 -16.90 0.50 2.88
C ARG A 65 -17.94 1.48 2.34
N ARG A 66 -18.01 2.68 2.90
CA ARG A 66 -18.92 3.76 2.46
C ARG A 66 -18.38 4.55 1.28
N ASP A 67 -17.13 4.37 0.90
CA ASP A 67 -16.52 5.03 -0.24
C ASP A 67 -16.69 4.15 -1.50
N PRO A 68 -17.70 4.42 -2.35
CA PRO A 68 -18.01 3.55 -3.48
C PRO A 68 -16.88 3.54 -4.52
N LYS A 69 -16.12 4.64 -4.64
CA LYS A 69 -14.99 4.72 -5.57
C LYS A 69 -13.90 3.76 -5.14
N LEU A 70 -13.49 3.83 -3.86
CA LEU A 70 -12.52 2.91 -3.29
C LEU A 70 -12.93 1.46 -3.48
N VAL A 71 -14.18 1.14 -3.11
CA VAL A 71 -14.68 -0.24 -3.16
C VAL A 71 -14.70 -0.78 -4.60
N ASN A 72 -15.11 0.05 -5.56
CA ASN A 72 -15.11 -0.35 -6.98
C ASN A 72 -13.69 -0.59 -7.48
N ILE A 73 -12.76 0.34 -7.25
CA ILE A 73 -11.35 0.20 -7.65
C ILE A 73 -10.75 -1.11 -7.12
N LEU A 74 -10.96 -1.41 -5.84
CA LEU A 74 -10.43 -2.62 -5.21
C LEU A 74 -11.10 -3.88 -5.78
N ARG A 75 -12.40 -3.86 -6.06
CA ARG A 75 -13.11 -5.01 -6.65
C ARG A 75 -12.70 -5.24 -8.09
N ASP A 76 -12.65 -4.19 -8.92
CA ASP A 76 -12.28 -4.28 -10.32
C ASP A 76 -10.87 -4.87 -10.45
N ALA A 77 -9.93 -4.43 -9.59
CA ALA A 77 -8.59 -4.97 -9.58
C ALA A 77 -8.52 -6.46 -9.21
N VAL A 78 -9.40 -6.92 -8.29
CA VAL A 78 -9.49 -8.34 -7.92
C VAL A 78 -10.15 -9.15 -9.02
N ILE A 79 -11.20 -8.64 -9.66
CA ILE A 79 -11.94 -9.34 -10.73
C ILE A 79 -11.04 -9.55 -11.95
N GLU A 80 -10.24 -8.54 -12.31
CA GLU A 80 -9.36 -8.60 -13.48
C GLU A 80 -8.28 -9.69 -13.37
N TYR A 81 -7.79 -9.96 -12.15
CA TYR A 81 -6.73 -10.95 -11.89
C TYR A 81 -7.22 -12.15 -11.08
N ALA A 82 -8.54 -12.36 -11.00
CA ALA A 82 -9.09 -13.52 -10.33
C ALA A 82 -8.83 -14.77 -11.17
N ASP A 83 -8.23 -15.78 -10.54
CA ASP A 83 -8.13 -17.15 -11.05
C ASP A 83 -9.51 -17.84 -11.08
N GLU A 84 -9.59 -19.07 -11.58
CA GLU A 84 -10.85 -19.84 -11.67
C GLU A 84 -11.54 -20.05 -10.30
N ASP A 85 -10.76 -20.14 -9.22
CA ASP A 85 -11.26 -20.20 -7.84
C ASP A 85 -11.70 -18.85 -7.26
N GLY A 86 -11.55 -17.75 -8.03
CA GLY A 86 -11.88 -16.39 -7.64
C GLY A 86 -10.85 -15.71 -6.74
N TRP A 87 -9.63 -16.26 -6.63
CA TRP A 87 -8.52 -15.66 -5.90
C TRP A 87 -7.64 -14.85 -6.83
N ALA A 88 -7.17 -13.69 -6.38
CA ALA A 88 -6.27 -12.85 -7.14
C ALA A 88 -5.00 -12.55 -6.32
N PRO A 89 -3.79 -12.60 -6.92
CA PRO A 89 -2.57 -12.19 -6.23
C PRO A 89 -2.59 -10.69 -5.92
N LEU A 90 -2.48 -10.33 -4.64
CA LEU A 90 -2.58 -8.96 -4.14
C LEU A 90 -1.49 -8.04 -4.74
N GLY A 91 -0.29 -8.58 -4.96
CA GLY A 91 0.82 -7.81 -5.56
C GLY A 91 0.48 -7.34 -6.99
N THR A 92 -0.17 -8.20 -7.77
CA THR A 92 -0.64 -7.89 -9.12
C THR A 92 -1.81 -6.90 -9.08
N CYS A 93 -2.76 -7.11 -8.16
CA CYS A 93 -3.87 -6.18 -7.93
C CYS A 93 -3.37 -4.77 -7.57
N GLY A 94 -2.41 -4.66 -6.64
CA GLY A 94 -1.83 -3.37 -6.23
C GLY A 94 -1.11 -2.67 -7.38
N SER A 95 -0.36 -3.42 -8.19
CA SER A 95 0.30 -2.90 -9.39
C SER A 95 -0.71 -2.39 -10.42
N LEU A 96 -1.82 -3.11 -10.62
CA LEU A 96 -2.90 -2.70 -11.50
C LEU A 96 -3.58 -1.42 -11.02
N VAL A 97 -3.90 -1.34 -9.74
CA VAL A 97 -4.55 -0.16 -9.16
C VAL A 97 -3.66 1.07 -9.37
N LYS A 98 -2.34 0.97 -9.12
CA LYS A 98 -1.42 2.07 -9.39
C LYS A 98 -1.34 2.47 -10.86
N ARG A 99 -1.47 1.50 -11.78
CA ARG A 99 -1.45 1.75 -13.22
C ARG A 99 -2.73 2.39 -13.73
N GLN A 100 -3.89 1.94 -13.24
CA GLN A 100 -5.20 2.47 -13.66
C GLN A 100 -5.56 3.77 -12.94
N TYR A 101 -5.13 3.91 -11.68
CA TYR A 101 -5.45 5.04 -10.81
C TYR A 101 -4.16 5.56 -10.17
N PRO A 102 -3.37 6.39 -10.89
CA PRO A 102 -2.11 6.92 -10.38
C PRO A 102 -2.29 7.80 -9.13
N ASP A 103 -3.45 8.45 -8.99
CA ASP A 103 -3.81 9.24 -7.80
C ASP A 103 -4.19 8.38 -6.57
N PHE A 104 -4.30 7.07 -6.75
CA PHE A 104 -4.70 6.17 -5.68
C PHE A 104 -3.49 5.76 -4.82
N ASP A 105 -3.48 6.21 -3.56
CA ASP A 105 -2.46 5.81 -2.59
C ASP A 105 -3.08 5.30 -1.27
N PRO A 106 -2.71 4.10 -0.77
CA PRO A 106 -3.21 3.56 0.50
C PRO A 106 -2.98 4.48 1.72
N ARG A 107 -1.91 5.29 1.71
CA ARG A 107 -1.56 6.20 2.80
C ARG A 107 -2.51 7.38 2.87
N SER A 108 -3.11 7.80 1.76
CA SER A 108 -4.19 8.80 1.75
C SER A 108 -5.44 8.33 2.52
N HIS A 109 -5.59 7.02 2.71
CA HIS A 109 -6.64 6.40 3.53
C HIS A 109 -6.15 6.05 4.95
N GLY A 110 -4.89 6.37 5.29
CA GLY A 110 -4.24 6.08 6.57
C GLY A 110 -3.72 4.65 6.71
N TYR A 111 -3.44 3.96 5.59
CA TYR A 111 -2.91 2.60 5.57
C TYR A 111 -1.52 2.57 4.92
N ARG A 112 -0.57 1.87 5.56
CA ARG A 112 0.82 1.82 5.11
C ARG A 112 1.02 0.96 3.86
N THR A 113 0.17 -0.05 3.66
CA THR A 113 0.25 -1.01 2.56
C THR A 113 -1.14 -1.36 2.02
N PHE A 114 -1.21 -1.81 0.77
CA PHE A 114 -2.44 -2.36 0.18
C PHE A 114 -3.00 -3.51 1.01
N THR A 115 -2.15 -4.39 1.55
CA THR A 115 -2.59 -5.50 2.42
C THR A 115 -3.41 -5.01 3.59
N LEU A 116 -2.94 -3.98 4.31
CA LEU A 116 -3.65 -3.44 5.47
C LEU A 116 -4.96 -2.73 5.06
N LEU A 117 -5.00 -2.13 3.87
CA LEU A 117 -6.20 -1.48 3.33
C LEU A 117 -7.28 -2.51 2.96
N PHE A 118 -6.89 -3.60 2.30
CA PHE A 118 -7.77 -4.73 1.99
C PHE A 118 -8.27 -5.42 3.27
N GLU A 119 -7.41 -5.58 4.27
CA GLU A 119 -7.78 -6.19 5.54
C GLU A 119 -8.79 -5.32 6.30
N ALA A 120 -8.59 -4.00 6.29
CA ALA A 120 -9.48 -3.10 7.00
C ALA A 120 -10.79 -2.77 6.29
N THR A 121 -10.85 -2.91 4.95
CA THR A 121 -12.14 -2.83 4.24
C THR A 121 -13.04 -4.00 4.63
N ASP A 122 -12.48 -5.17 4.99
CA ASP A 122 -13.20 -6.36 5.44
C ASP A 122 -14.36 -6.73 4.47
N LEU A 123 -14.14 -6.42 3.19
CA LEU A 123 -14.96 -6.83 2.04
C LEU A 123 -14.29 -7.96 1.26
N PHE A 124 -13.08 -8.34 1.66
CA PHE A 124 -12.23 -9.27 0.96
C PHE A 124 -11.76 -10.36 1.93
N GLU A 125 -11.64 -11.57 1.42
CA GLU A 125 -10.91 -12.67 2.05
C GLU A 125 -9.45 -12.56 1.66
N ILE A 126 -8.55 -12.78 2.61
CA ILE A 126 -7.11 -12.66 2.41
C ILE A 126 -6.45 -13.95 2.84
N GLU A 127 -5.68 -14.56 1.96
CA GLU A 127 -4.97 -15.81 2.19
C GLU A 127 -3.48 -15.63 1.89
N ARG A 128 -2.62 -16.07 2.80
CA ARG A 128 -1.17 -16.02 2.61
C ARG A 128 -0.69 -17.42 2.23
N ARG A 129 -0.32 -17.61 0.96
CA ARG A 129 0.21 -18.88 0.45
C ARG A 129 1.74 -18.83 0.45
N LYS A 130 2.36 -19.89 0.93
CA LYS A 130 3.83 -20.04 0.86
C LYS A 130 4.22 -20.33 -0.58
N ASN A 131 5.26 -19.66 -1.07
CA ASN A 131 5.75 -19.93 -2.41
C ASN A 131 6.53 -21.27 -2.44
N PRO A 132 6.29 -22.12 -3.45
CA PRO A 132 7.09 -23.33 -3.64
C PRO A 132 8.47 -22.95 -4.15
N GLY A 133 9.46 -22.87 -3.25
CA GLY A 133 10.86 -22.60 -3.59
C GLY A 133 11.58 -21.68 -2.62
N ASP A 134 10.85 -20.89 -1.84
CA ASP A 134 11.43 -19.95 -0.89
C ASP A 134 10.63 -19.95 0.42
N LYS A 135 11.28 -20.31 1.54
CA LYS A 135 10.63 -20.44 2.85
C LYS A 135 10.32 -19.09 3.51
N THR A 136 10.83 -17.99 2.95
CA THR A 136 10.74 -16.65 3.55
C THR A 136 9.68 -15.78 2.87
N SER A 137 9.41 -16.00 1.59
CA SER A 137 8.41 -15.26 0.84
C SER A 137 7.02 -15.91 0.87
N HIS A 138 6.01 -15.09 1.12
CA HIS A 138 4.61 -15.48 1.09
C HIS A 138 3.89 -14.64 0.04
N THR A 139 3.17 -15.29 -0.86
CA THR A 139 2.30 -14.60 -1.81
C THR A 139 0.94 -14.42 -1.16
N ILE A 140 0.49 -13.17 -1.12
CA ILE A 140 -0.81 -12.82 -0.55
C ILE A 140 -1.83 -12.86 -1.68
N TYR A 141 -2.88 -13.63 -1.49
CA TYR A 141 -4.03 -13.73 -2.36
C TYR A 141 -5.23 -13.05 -1.70
N VAL A 142 -6.08 -12.45 -2.53
CA VAL A 142 -7.31 -11.79 -2.11
C VAL A 142 -8.48 -12.25 -2.95
N LYS A 143 -9.64 -12.39 -2.32
CA LYS A 143 -10.90 -12.77 -2.96
C LYS A 143 -12.01 -11.86 -2.48
N SER A 144 -12.92 -11.47 -3.38
CA SER A 144 -14.06 -10.63 -3.03
C SER A 144 -15.09 -11.44 -2.23
N LYS A 145 -15.46 -10.98 -1.02
CA LYS A 145 -16.61 -11.55 -0.29
C LYS A 145 -17.87 -11.11 -1.03
N LYS A 146 -18.52 -12.04 -1.75
CA LYS A 146 -19.89 -11.81 -2.21
C LYS A 146 -20.77 -11.69 -0.97
N LYS A 147 -21.50 -10.58 -0.88
CA LYS A 147 -22.53 -10.36 0.14
C LYS A 147 -23.88 -10.69 -0.46
#